data_AF-A0A7R9U387-F1
#
_entry.id   AF-A0A7R9U387-F1
#
_cell.length_a   1.000
_cell.length_b   1.000
_cell.length_c   1.000
_cell.angle_alpha   90.00
_cell.angle_beta   90.00
_cell.angle_gamma   90.00
#
_symmetry.space_group_name_H-M   'P 1'
#
loop_
_entity.id
_entity.type
_entity.pdbx_description
1 polymer ?
#
loop_
_entity_poly.entity_id
_entity_poly.type
_entity_poly.pdbx_seq_one_letter_code
_entity_poly.pdbx_strand_id
1 'polypeptide(L)'
;SPRSFWSVYGPALSLLPKPLYQLVGGLSLFATIPDAHQFERLSIRTARAVASGELGPQNAVSGLSSAVTSLGTRMPADTMLHRLDQWIFRGTRLVEARIRSTPTPVQLIVGTEDRLIPSGTEGRRLDELIPNSSLLELPGTGHVGIDDRVDFLEVLRSNPALGLSSLRAVEARTAKSKSVAADPVYDWTPPNATVIRDATRQVFPVRNATSPVFMSVDPENPENVLLGLSG
;
A
#
# COMPACT_ATOMS: atom_id res chain seq x y z
N SER A 1 -10.05 3.13 21.11
CA SER A 1 -10.76 3.57 19.89
C SER A 1 -9.80 4.42 19.08
N PRO A 2 -9.61 4.15 17.78
CA PRO A 2 -8.71 4.94 16.94
C PRO A 2 -9.13 6.40 16.98
N ARG A 3 -8.21 7.27 17.38
CA ARG A 3 -8.44 8.71 17.59
C ARG A 3 -8.44 9.48 16.27
N SER A 4 -9.14 8.95 15.27
CA SER A 4 -9.24 9.58 13.95
C SER A 4 -10.43 10.54 13.91
N PHE A 5 -10.24 11.70 13.28
CA PHE A 5 -11.33 12.67 13.05
C PHE A 5 -12.46 12.06 12.19
N TRP A 6 -12.16 11.02 11.39
CA TRP A 6 -13.13 10.26 10.61
C TRP A 6 -14.19 9.56 11.46
N SER A 7 -13.95 9.36 12.76
CA SER A 7 -14.97 8.82 13.68
C SER A 7 -16.19 9.71 13.84
N VAL A 8 -16.01 11.02 13.71
CA VAL A 8 -17.10 12.00 13.77
C VAL A 8 -17.48 12.46 12.36
N TYR A 9 -16.46 12.73 11.55
CA TYR A 9 -16.65 13.31 10.23
C TYR A 9 -17.20 12.33 9.19
N GLY A 10 -16.79 11.06 9.23
CA GLY A 10 -17.22 10.04 8.28
C GLY A 10 -18.73 9.75 8.33
N PRO A 11 -19.32 9.53 9.53
CA PRO A 11 -20.78 9.40 9.64
C PRO A 11 -21.53 10.64 9.15
N ALA A 12 -21.07 11.85 9.47
CA ALA A 12 -21.68 13.08 8.98
C ALA A 12 -21.63 13.20 7.45
N LEU A 13 -20.51 12.83 6.82
CA LEU A 13 -20.38 12.77 5.37
C LEU A 13 -21.35 11.77 4.74
N SER A 14 -21.57 10.62 5.37
CA SER A 14 -22.42 9.56 4.82
C SER A 14 -23.91 9.97 4.68
N LEU A 15 -24.33 11.01 5.40
CA LEU A 15 -25.69 11.57 5.32
C LEU A 15 -25.91 12.48 4.10
N LEU A 16 -24.84 12.85 3.38
CA LEU A 16 -24.97 13.71 2.21
C LEU A 16 -25.64 12.97 1.04
N PRO A 17 -26.45 13.67 0.23
CA PRO A 17 -26.92 13.14 -1.04
C PRO A 17 -25.76 12.65 -1.91
N LYS A 18 -25.96 11.53 -2.62
CA LYS A 18 -24.90 10.85 -3.40
C LYS A 18 -24.00 11.78 -4.24
N PRO A 19 -24.52 12.75 -5.02
CA PRO A 19 -23.66 13.64 -5.80
C PRO A 19 -22.78 14.54 -4.92
N LEU A 20 -23.32 15.03 -3.80
CA LEU A 20 -22.57 15.85 -2.85
C LEU A 20 -21.54 15.01 -2.09
N TYR A 21 -21.88 13.78 -1.71
CA TYR A 21 -20.93 12.86 -1.11
C TYR A 21 -19.76 12.55 -2.06
N GLN A 22 -20.02 12.27 -3.33
CA GLN A 22 -18.95 11.95 -4.29
C GLN A 22 -17.94 13.09 -4.41
N LEU A 23 -18.40 14.33 -4.41
CA LEU A 23 -17.54 15.50 -4.45
C LEU A 23 -16.84 15.74 -3.10
N VAL A 24 -17.60 15.91 -2.02
CA VAL A 24 -17.08 16.30 -0.71
C VAL A 24 -16.27 15.16 -0.09
N GLY A 25 -16.79 13.93 -0.10
CA GLY A 25 -16.08 12.75 0.38
C GLY A 25 -14.82 12.46 -0.44
N GLY A 26 -14.89 12.63 -1.77
CA GLY A 26 -13.73 12.53 -2.65
C GLY A 26 -12.65 13.56 -2.31
N LEU A 27 -13.03 14.82 -2.10
CA LEU A 27 -12.12 15.90 -1.70
C LEU A 27 -11.49 15.64 -0.33
N SER A 28 -12.29 15.19 0.64
CA SER A 28 -11.80 14.93 1.99
C SER A 28 -10.82 13.77 2.04
N LEU A 29 -11.07 12.71 1.25
CA LEU A 29 -10.10 11.61 1.08
C LEU A 29 -8.84 12.12 0.39
N PHE A 30 -8.98 12.87 -0.70
CA PHE A 30 -7.85 13.43 -1.42
C PHE A 30 -7.00 14.38 -0.56
N ALA A 31 -7.60 15.12 0.37
CA ALA A 31 -6.88 16.05 1.24
C ALA A 31 -6.15 15.38 2.41
N THR A 32 -6.48 14.12 2.72
CA THR A 32 -5.97 13.40 3.91
C THR A 32 -4.99 12.29 3.56
N ILE A 33 -5.00 11.80 2.32
CA ILE A 33 -4.12 10.72 1.87
C ILE A 33 -2.69 11.22 1.59
N PRO A 34 -2.45 12.26 0.76
CA PRO A 34 -1.11 12.72 0.44
C PRO A 34 -0.56 13.67 1.51
N ASP A 35 0.75 13.62 1.73
CA ASP A 35 1.46 14.62 2.53
C ASP A 35 1.97 15.80 1.68
N ALA A 36 2.55 16.80 2.36
CA ALA A 36 3.05 18.01 1.73
C ALA A 36 4.12 17.74 0.65
N HIS A 37 5.01 16.76 0.88
CA HIS A 37 6.04 16.39 -0.08
C HIS A 37 5.43 15.75 -1.32
N GLN A 38 4.43 14.89 -1.15
CA GLN A 38 3.71 14.27 -2.25
C GLN A 38 2.92 15.30 -3.08
N PHE A 39 2.32 16.29 -2.41
CA PHE A 39 1.68 17.43 -3.08
C PHE A 39 2.68 18.27 -3.87
N GLU A 40 3.84 18.60 -3.28
CA GLU A 40 4.90 19.35 -3.94
C GLU A 40 5.38 18.62 -5.20
N ARG A 41 5.67 17.31 -5.10
CA ARG A 41 6.12 16.53 -6.24
C ARG A 41 5.07 16.39 -7.33
N LEU A 42 3.82 16.17 -6.95
CA LEU A 42 2.71 16.14 -7.90
C LEU A 42 2.61 17.47 -8.64
N SER A 43 2.66 18.59 -7.91
CA SER A 43 2.56 19.92 -8.52
C SER A 43 3.75 20.24 -9.44
N ILE A 44 4.99 19.91 -9.04
CA ILE A 44 6.18 20.08 -9.89
C ILE A 44 6.10 19.22 -11.14
N ARG A 45 5.69 17.94 -11.03
CA ARG A 45 5.53 17.04 -12.18
C ARG A 45 4.47 17.55 -13.14
N THR A 46 3.31 17.96 -12.62
CA THR A 46 2.23 18.53 -13.44
C THR A 46 2.66 19.84 -14.09
N ALA A 47 3.32 20.74 -13.38
CA ALA A 47 3.80 22.00 -13.94
C ALA A 47 4.84 21.78 -15.05
N ARG A 48 5.76 20.83 -14.88
CA ARG A 48 6.73 20.45 -15.92
C ARG A 48 6.05 19.86 -17.16
N ALA A 49 5.11 18.92 -16.97
CA ALA A 49 4.36 18.32 -18.08
C ALA A 49 3.52 19.37 -18.85
N VAL A 50 2.99 20.37 -18.14
CA VAL A 50 2.29 21.50 -18.76
C VAL A 50 3.26 22.40 -19.53
N ALA A 51 4.41 22.73 -18.94
CA ALA A 51 5.42 23.57 -19.58
C ALA A 51 6.07 22.90 -20.80
N SER A 52 6.22 21.56 -20.80
CA SER A 52 6.76 20.79 -21.92
C SER A 52 5.71 20.52 -23.02
N GLY A 53 4.44 20.85 -22.79
CA GLY A 53 3.35 20.57 -23.74
C GLY A 53 2.87 19.11 -23.74
N GLU A 54 3.42 18.25 -22.87
CA GLU A 54 2.96 16.86 -22.70
C GLU A 54 1.54 16.79 -22.11
N LEU A 55 1.15 17.79 -21.32
CA LEU A 55 -0.15 17.86 -20.67
C LEU A 55 -0.78 19.24 -20.86
N GLY A 56 -1.97 19.33 -21.46
CA GLY A 56 -2.72 20.59 -21.50
C GLY A 56 -3.16 21.02 -20.09
N PRO A 57 -3.15 22.32 -19.74
CA PRO A 57 -3.64 22.81 -18.43
C PRO A 57 -5.06 22.32 -18.08
N GLN A 58 -5.95 22.29 -19.07
CA GLN A 58 -7.30 21.76 -18.96
C GLN A 58 -7.33 20.26 -18.64
N ASN A 59 -6.36 19.50 -19.14
CA ASN A 59 -6.22 18.07 -18.87
C ASN A 59 -5.66 17.80 -17.47
N ALA A 60 -4.81 18.70 -16.95
CA ALA A 60 -4.35 18.64 -15.56
C ALA A 60 -5.52 18.84 -14.58
N VAL A 61 -6.35 19.86 -14.82
CA VAL A 61 -7.54 20.15 -13.99
C VAL A 61 -8.58 19.03 -14.09
N SER A 62 -8.85 18.53 -15.30
CA SER A 62 -9.79 17.42 -15.49
C SER A 62 -9.27 16.12 -14.86
N GLY A 63 -7.95 15.88 -14.90
CA GLY A 63 -7.31 14.75 -14.22
C GLY A 63 -7.50 14.80 -12.71
N LEU A 64 -7.29 15.97 -12.09
CA LEU A 64 -7.53 16.16 -10.66
C LEU A 64 -9.01 15.95 -10.28
N SER A 65 -9.92 16.56 -11.04
CA SER A 65 -11.37 16.40 -10.85
C SER A 65 -11.81 14.93 -10.99
N SER A 66 -11.24 14.22 -11.98
CA SER A 66 -11.45 12.81 -12.20
C SER A 66 -10.93 11.96 -11.03
N ALA A 67 -9.76 12.28 -10.47
CA ALA A 67 -9.21 11.59 -9.30
C ALA A 67 -10.11 11.76 -8.07
N VAL A 68 -10.58 12.98 -7.80
CA VAL A 68 -11.52 13.29 -6.70
C VAL A 68 -12.82 12.51 -6.88
N THR A 69 -13.43 12.59 -8.06
CA THR A 69 -14.70 11.91 -8.35
C THR A 69 -14.54 10.39 -8.31
N SER A 70 -13.42 9.86 -8.79
CA SER A 70 -13.08 8.44 -8.74
C SER A 70 -12.94 7.95 -7.31
N LEU A 71 -12.30 8.72 -6.41
CA LEU A 71 -12.21 8.37 -4.99
C LEU A 71 -13.60 8.31 -4.34
N GLY A 72 -14.44 9.32 -4.55
CA GLY A 72 -15.81 9.33 -4.02
C GLY A 72 -16.70 8.22 -4.58
N THR A 73 -16.45 7.80 -5.83
CA THR A 73 -17.19 6.69 -6.46
C THR A 73 -16.70 5.32 -5.99
N ARG A 74 -15.38 5.13 -5.82
CA ARG A 74 -14.79 3.88 -5.34
C ARG A 74 -14.98 3.66 -3.85
N MET A 75 -15.29 4.71 -3.10
CA MET A 75 -15.65 4.66 -1.70
C MET A 75 -17.07 5.22 -1.49
N PRO A 76 -18.15 4.51 -1.85
CA PRO A 76 -19.53 4.97 -1.59
C PRO A 76 -19.78 5.26 -0.10
N ALA A 77 -20.77 6.11 0.19
CA ALA A 77 -21.13 6.53 1.55
C ALA A 77 -21.40 5.34 2.49
N ASP A 78 -22.21 4.38 2.05
CA ASP A 78 -22.54 3.18 2.83
C ASP A 78 -21.29 2.32 3.08
N THR A 79 -20.42 2.20 2.07
CA THR A 79 -19.14 1.48 2.20
C THR A 79 -18.21 2.18 3.20
N MET A 80 -18.12 3.50 3.16
CA MET A 80 -17.35 4.29 4.12
C MET A 80 -17.87 4.07 5.54
N LEU A 81 -19.18 4.20 5.74
CA LEU A 81 -19.82 4.02 7.04
C LEU A 81 -19.60 2.60 7.57
N HIS A 82 -19.79 1.60 6.73
CA HIS A 82 -19.53 0.21 7.08
C HIS A 82 -18.07 -0.01 7.49
N ARG A 83 -17.09 0.52 6.75
CA ARG A 83 -15.66 0.40 7.09
C ARG A 83 -15.33 1.08 8.41
N LEU A 84 -15.91 2.26 8.67
CA LEU A 84 -15.70 2.97 9.92
C LEU A 84 -16.29 2.19 11.11
N ASP A 85 -17.57 1.82 11.05
CA ASP A 85 -18.25 1.12 12.16
C ASP A 85 -17.73 -0.31 12.33
N GLN A 86 -17.80 -1.12 11.28
CA GLN A 86 -17.56 -2.56 11.36
C GLN A 86 -16.08 -2.92 11.41
N TRP A 87 -15.24 -2.24 10.63
CA TRP A 87 -13.83 -2.64 10.52
C TRP A 87 -12.96 -1.85 11.49
N ILE A 88 -13.07 -0.53 11.48
CA ILE A 88 -12.22 0.33 12.29
C ILE A 88 -12.68 0.28 13.76
N PHE A 89 -13.91 0.65 14.11
CA PHE A 89 -14.27 0.73 15.53
C PHE A 89 -14.47 -0.63 16.18
N ARG A 90 -15.26 -1.52 15.56
CA ARG A 90 -15.51 -2.87 16.11
C ARG A 90 -14.30 -3.77 15.97
N GLY A 91 -13.64 -3.76 14.80
CA GLY A 91 -12.45 -4.57 14.55
C GLY A 91 -11.28 -4.19 15.46
N THR A 92 -10.98 -2.90 15.67
CA THR A 92 -9.91 -2.51 16.61
C THR A 92 -10.20 -3.00 18.03
N ARG A 93 -11.45 -2.90 18.52
CA ARG A 93 -11.80 -3.42 19.86
C ARG A 93 -11.56 -4.92 20.01
N LEU A 94 -11.85 -5.69 18.96
CA LEU A 94 -11.64 -7.13 18.95
C LEU A 94 -10.15 -7.48 18.92
N VAL A 95 -9.37 -6.79 18.08
CA VAL A 95 -7.94 -7.05 17.86
C VAL A 95 -7.11 -6.60 19.06
N GLU A 96 -7.46 -5.47 19.69
CA GLU A 96 -6.71 -4.88 20.80
C GLU A 96 -6.56 -5.83 21.99
N ALA A 97 -7.55 -6.68 22.26
CA ALA A 97 -7.46 -7.71 23.30
C ALA A 97 -6.43 -8.80 22.97
N ARG A 98 -6.27 -9.13 21.69
CA ARG A 98 -5.39 -10.22 21.21
C ARG A 98 -3.96 -9.75 20.97
N ILE A 99 -3.79 -8.47 20.61
CA ILE A 99 -2.51 -7.95 20.14
C ILE A 99 -1.42 -8.02 21.21
N ARG A 100 -1.80 -7.94 22.49
CA ARG A 100 -0.92 -8.07 23.67
C ARG A 100 -0.32 -9.47 23.84
N SER A 101 -0.93 -10.47 23.22
CA SER A 101 -0.48 -11.86 23.28
C SER A 101 0.19 -12.33 21.99
N THR A 102 0.53 -11.41 21.08
CA THR A 102 1.12 -11.76 19.78
C THR A 102 2.54 -12.29 19.98
N PRO A 103 2.83 -13.57 19.68
CA PRO A 103 4.17 -14.12 19.86
C PRO A 103 5.14 -13.69 18.76
N THR A 104 4.61 -13.27 17.61
CA THR A 104 5.38 -12.90 16.42
C THR A 104 6.01 -11.52 16.58
N PRO A 105 7.31 -11.34 16.25
CA PRO A 105 7.90 -10.01 16.17
C PRO A 105 7.18 -9.11 15.18
N VAL A 106 6.94 -7.85 15.56
CA VAL A 106 6.20 -6.88 14.75
C VAL A 106 7.06 -5.66 14.47
N GLN A 107 7.23 -5.28 13.20
CA GLN A 107 7.74 -3.96 12.84
C GLN A 107 6.57 -3.03 12.55
N LEU A 108 6.43 -1.98 13.34
CA LEU A 108 5.50 -0.89 13.12
C LEU A 108 6.21 0.17 12.27
N ILE A 109 5.61 0.55 11.14
CA ILE A 109 6.11 1.61 10.26
C ILE A 109 4.99 2.61 10.14
N VAL A 110 5.23 3.84 10.61
CA VAL A 110 4.17 4.86 10.70
C VAL A 110 4.62 6.21 10.17
N GLY A 111 3.71 6.86 9.44
CA GLY A 111 3.85 8.27 9.07
C GLY A 111 3.51 9.17 10.24
N THR A 112 4.39 10.12 10.54
CA THR A 112 4.17 11.12 11.61
C THR A 112 3.09 12.15 11.25
N GLU A 113 2.84 12.37 9.96
CA GLU A 113 1.88 13.34 9.42
C GLU A 113 0.70 12.65 8.71
N ASP A 114 0.41 11.38 9.02
CA ASP A 114 -0.76 10.68 8.48
C ASP A 114 -2.05 11.31 9.03
N ARG A 115 -2.79 11.95 8.13
CA ARG A 115 -4.06 12.62 8.43
C ARG A 115 -5.25 11.69 8.27
N LEU A 116 -5.14 10.59 7.51
CA LEU A 116 -6.25 9.67 7.31
C LEU A 116 -6.45 8.82 8.57
N ILE A 117 -5.37 8.24 9.07
CA ILE A 117 -5.34 7.51 10.33
C ILE A 117 -4.18 8.11 11.10
N PRO A 118 -4.33 8.54 12.36
CA PRO A 118 -3.27 9.25 13.08
C PRO A 118 -2.11 8.30 13.48
N SER A 119 -1.40 7.80 12.47
CA SER A 119 -0.53 6.63 12.50
C SER A 119 0.67 6.83 13.40
N GLY A 120 1.25 8.04 13.49
CA GLY A 120 2.32 8.32 14.45
C GLY A 120 1.88 8.11 15.91
N THR A 121 0.74 8.70 16.30
CA THR A 121 0.23 8.53 17.68
C THR A 121 -0.24 7.11 17.95
N GLU A 122 -0.87 6.46 16.97
CA GLU A 122 -1.36 5.09 17.12
C GLU A 122 -0.20 4.08 17.10
N GLY A 123 0.84 4.32 16.32
CA GLY A 123 2.06 3.52 16.26
C GLY A 123 2.78 3.49 17.60
N ARG A 124 3.01 4.65 18.23
CA ARG A 124 3.58 4.73 19.58
C ARG A 124 2.74 3.95 20.60
N ARG A 125 1.42 4.13 20.55
CA ARG A 125 0.51 3.39 21.43
C ARG A 125 0.60 1.88 21.20
N LEU A 126 0.65 1.44 19.94
CA LEU A 126 0.76 0.02 19.61
C LEU A 126 2.11 -0.56 20.03
N ASP A 127 3.20 0.20 19.91
CA ASP A 127 4.54 -0.24 20.33
C ASP A 127 4.61 -0.52 21.85
N GLU A 128 3.89 0.26 22.66
CA GLU A 128 3.75 0.01 24.09
C GLU A 128 2.89 -1.24 24.42
N LEU A 129 2.04 -1.66 23.48
CA LEU A 129 1.04 -2.70 23.70
C LEU A 129 1.43 -4.07 23.15
N ILE A 130 2.16 -4.09 22.05
CA ILE A 130 2.53 -5.30 21.34
C ILE A 130 3.87 -5.80 21.91
N PRO A 131 3.94 -7.03 22.45
CA PRO A 131 5.21 -7.58 22.87
C PRO A 131 6.11 -7.81 21.66
N ASN A 132 7.41 -7.55 21.80
CA ASN A 132 8.41 -7.71 20.73
C ASN A 132 8.12 -6.86 19.49
N SER A 133 7.48 -5.70 19.65
CA SER A 133 7.40 -4.72 18.58
C SER A 133 8.65 -3.85 18.50
N SER A 134 8.84 -3.27 17.32
CA SER A 134 9.79 -2.20 17.05
C SER A 134 9.04 -1.13 16.27
N LEU A 135 9.25 0.13 16.63
CA LEU A 135 8.65 1.28 15.97
C LEU A 135 9.65 2.01 15.09
N LEU A 136 9.28 2.20 13.83
CA LEU A 136 9.93 3.12 12.91
C LEU A 136 8.95 4.24 12.55
N GLU A 137 9.26 5.44 12.98
CA GLU A 137 8.53 6.64 12.58
C GLU A 137 9.19 7.26 11.35
N LEU A 138 8.36 7.63 10.37
CA LEU A 138 8.76 8.32 9.14
C LEU A 138 8.41 9.81 9.28
N PRO A 139 9.40 10.70 9.51
CA PRO A 139 9.17 12.12 9.71
C PRO A 139 8.61 12.81 8.46
N GLY A 140 7.55 13.60 8.62
CA GLY A 140 6.95 14.35 7.51
C GLY A 140 6.22 13.49 6.47
N THR A 141 5.89 12.25 6.83
CA THR A 141 5.28 11.27 5.95
C THR A 141 3.80 11.06 6.28
N GLY A 142 2.95 11.08 5.25
CA GLY A 142 1.50 10.91 5.34
C GLY A 142 1.04 9.45 5.30
N HIS A 143 -0.20 9.23 4.84
CA HIS A 143 -0.82 7.90 4.79
C HIS A 143 -0.10 6.95 3.82
N VAL A 144 0.29 7.48 2.66
CA VAL A 144 1.01 6.71 1.63
C VAL A 144 2.50 6.85 1.89
N GLY A 145 2.97 6.29 3.00
CA GLY A 145 4.32 6.59 3.49
C GLY A 145 5.48 5.87 2.82
N ILE A 146 5.17 4.89 1.97
CA ILE A 146 6.18 4.14 1.21
C ILE A 146 6.34 4.86 -0.14
N ASP A 147 7.20 5.87 -0.16
CA ASP A 147 7.63 6.58 -1.36
C ASP A 147 9.15 6.60 -1.48
N ASP A 148 9.69 7.43 -2.37
CA ASP A 148 11.13 7.49 -2.65
C ASP A 148 11.99 8.00 -1.50
N ARG A 149 11.39 8.41 -0.37
CA ARG A 149 12.10 8.72 0.87
C ARG A 149 12.39 7.50 1.72
N VAL A 150 11.77 6.35 1.42
CA VAL A 150 11.85 5.14 2.25
C VAL A 150 12.43 3.99 1.46
N ASP A 151 13.63 3.55 1.83
CA ASP A 151 14.14 2.26 1.40
C ASP A 151 13.52 1.16 2.27
N PHE A 152 12.47 0.53 1.76
CA PHE A 152 11.76 -0.54 2.47
C PHE A 152 12.66 -1.74 2.77
N LEU A 153 13.67 -2.02 1.94
CA LEU A 153 14.62 -3.11 2.21
C LEU A 153 15.52 -2.76 3.39
N GLU A 154 15.95 -1.51 3.53
CA GLU A 154 16.67 -1.08 4.73
C GLU A 154 15.79 -1.17 5.99
N VAL A 155 14.53 -0.75 5.91
CA VAL A 155 13.57 -0.86 7.02
C VAL A 155 13.35 -2.31 7.46
N LEU A 156 13.26 -3.22 6.49
CA LEU A 156 13.15 -4.65 6.77
C LEU A 156 14.44 -5.21 7.40
N ARG A 157 15.62 -4.78 6.90
CA ARG A 157 16.93 -5.19 7.42
C ARG A 157 17.23 -4.64 8.81
N SER A 158 16.65 -3.48 9.18
CA SER A 158 16.90 -2.87 10.48
C SER A 158 16.22 -3.61 11.62
N ASN A 159 15.26 -4.50 11.35
CA ASN A 159 14.63 -5.34 12.36
C ASN A 159 15.29 -6.73 12.43
N PRO A 160 16.20 -6.99 13.38
CA PRO A 160 16.88 -8.28 13.50
C PRO A 160 15.91 -9.43 13.83
N ALA A 161 14.75 -9.14 14.43
CA ALA A 161 13.75 -10.14 14.79
C ALA A 161 12.97 -10.69 13.59
N LEU A 162 13.04 -10.03 12.42
CA LEU A 162 12.47 -10.54 11.17
C LEU A 162 13.34 -11.64 10.52
N GLY A 163 14.52 -11.95 11.06
CA GLY A 163 15.36 -13.05 10.56
C GLY A 163 15.95 -12.83 9.16
N LEU A 164 15.87 -11.59 8.65
CA LEU A 164 16.34 -11.21 7.31
C LEU A 164 17.86 -11.03 7.22
N SER A 165 18.58 -11.29 8.31
CA SER A 165 20.04 -11.47 8.32
C SER A 165 20.49 -12.60 7.38
N SER A 166 19.61 -13.55 7.05
CA SER A 166 19.83 -14.58 6.03
C SER A 166 19.80 -14.05 4.58
N LEU A 167 19.13 -12.92 4.30
CA LEU A 167 19.18 -12.27 2.99
C LEU A 167 20.58 -11.75 2.68
N ARG A 168 21.33 -11.28 3.69
CA ARG A 168 22.75 -10.92 3.50
C ARG A 168 23.60 -12.10 3.04
N ALA A 169 23.27 -13.32 3.45
CA ALA A 169 23.97 -14.53 2.99
C ALA A 169 23.58 -14.89 1.53
N VAL A 170 22.34 -14.65 1.12
CA VAL A 170 21.89 -14.79 -0.27
C VAL A 170 22.52 -13.71 -1.16
N GLU A 171 22.58 -12.47 -0.68
CA GLU A 171 23.26 -11.34 -1.32
C GLU A 171 24.77 -11.55 -1.41
N ALA A 172 25.42 -12.10 -0.38
CA ALA A 172 26.84 -12.44 -0.43
C ALA A 172 27.12 -13.60 -1.42
N ARG A 173 26.20 -14.56 -1.54
CA ARG A 173 26.27 -15.63 -2.56
C ARG A 173 26.06 -15.09 -3.97
N THR A 174 25.12 -14.15 -4.16
CA THR A 174 24.89 -13.50 -5.46
C THR A 174 25.97 -12.47 -5.81
N ALA A 175 26.55 -11.76 -4.83
CA ALA A 175 27.68 -10.86 -5.01
C ALA A 175 28.97 -11.62 -5.39
N LYS A 176 29.17 -12.84 -4.86
CA LYS A 176 30.22 -13.76 -5.35
C LYS A 176 29.93 -14.29 -6.76
N SER A 177 28.68 -14.23 -7.22
CA SER A 177 28.27 -14.59 -8.58
C SER A 177 28.24 -13.40 -9.54
N LYS A 178 28.46 -12.16 -9.07
CA LYS A 178 28.52 -10.95 -9.90
C LYS A 178 29.87 -10.82 -10.60
N SER A 179 30.12 -11.68 -11.57
CA SER A 179 30.78 -11.20 -12.78
C SER A 179 29.75 -10.34 -13.52
N VAL A 180 30.02 -9.03 -13.60
CA VAL A 180 29.23 -7.99 -14.27
C VAL A 180 28.04 -7.47 -13.45
N ALA A 181 28.15 -6.19 -13.07
CA ALA A 181 27.10 -5.39 -12.45
C ALA A 181 26.01 -5.11 -13.50
N ALA A 182 24.99 -5.96 -13.56
CA ALA A 182 23.75 -5.64 -14.26
C ALA A 182 22.84 -4.83 -13.32
N ASP A 183 22.40 -3.66 -13.76
CA ASP A 183 21.36 -2.86 -13.14
C ASP A 183 20.01 -3.56 -13.37
N PRO A 184 19.33 -4.04 -12.31
CA PRO A 184 18.11 -4.82 -12.46
C PRO A 184 16.91 -4.00 -13.00
N VAL A 185 17.03 -2.68 -13.08
CA VAL A 185 16.00 -1.80 -13.63
C VAL A 185 16.30 -1.46 -15.09
N TYR A 186 17.55 -1.13 -15.42
CA TYR A 186 17.91 -0.70 -16.78
C TYR A 186 18.42 -1.81 -17.69
N ASP A 187 18.99 -2.89 -17.14
CA ASP A 187 19.51 -4.04 -17.89
C ASP A 187 18.50 -5.21 -17.93
N TRP A 188 17.28 -4.98 -17.43
CA TRP A 188 16.23 -5.98 -17.51
C TRP A 188 15.77 -6.15 -18.96
N THR A 189 16.01 -7.34 -19.49
CA THR A 189 15.43 -7.78 -20.75
C THR A 189 14.30 -8.78 -20.46
N PRO A 190 13.11 -8.61 -21.07
CA PRO A 190 12.04 -9.58 -20.91
C PRO A 190 12.52 -10.99 -21.25
N PRO A 191 12.31 -11.98 -20.37
CA PRO A 191 12.69 -13.35 -20.67
C PRO A 191 11.92 -13.86 -21.89
N ASN A 192 12.58 -14.62 -22.75
CA ASN A 192 11.90 -15.26 -23.89
C ASN A 192 10.97 -16.39 -23.41
N ALA A 193 10.06 -16.82 -24.29
CA ALA A 193 9.05 -17.83 -23.98
C ALA A 193 9.63 -19.14 -23.42
N THR A 194 10.83 -19.53 -23.88
CA THR A 194 11.52 -20.73 -23.40
C THR A 194 11.98 -20.56 -21.94
N VAL A 195 12.57 -19.42 -21.61
CA VAL A 195 12.99 -19.09 -20.23
C VAL A 195 11.79 -19.05 -19.29
N ILE A 196 10.67 -18.45 -19.72
CA ILE A 196 9.44 -18.41 -18.93
C ILE A 196 8.92 -19.83 -18.68
N ARG A 197 8.85 -20.67 -19.71
CA ARG A 197 8.36 -22.06 -19.59
C ARG A 197 9.23 -22.89 -18.65
N ASP A 198 10.54 -22.78 -18.75
CA ASP A 198 11.47 -23.58 -17.97
C ASP A 198 11.52 -23.11 -16.51
N ALA A 199 11.46 -21.80 -16.26
CA ALA A 199 11.28 -21.26 -14.91
C ALA A 199 9.95 -21.72 -14.30
N THR A 200 8.85 -21.64 -15.06
CA THR A 200 7.53 -22.08 -14.60
C THR A 200 7.54 -23.55 -14.18
N ARG A 201 8.19 -24.43 -14.96
CA ARG A 201 8.41 -25.86 -14.62
C ARG A 201 9.11 -26.06 -13.28
N GLN A 202 10.06 -25.20 -12.92
CA GLN A 202 10.80 -25.32 -11.66
C GLN A 202 9.98 -24.87 -10.44
N VAL A 203 9.08 -23.90 -10.59
CA VAL A 203 8.20 -23.44 -9.50
C VAL A 203 6.90 -24.24 -9.38
N PHE A 204 6.53 -25.08 -10.35
CA PHE A 204 5.33 -25.92 -10.30
C PHE A 204 5.19 -26.77 -9.02
N PRO A 205 6.23 -27.46 -8.52
CA PRO A 205 6.14 -28.24 -7.29
C PRO A 205 5.84 -27.38 -6.06
N VAL A 206 6.44 -26.19 -5.97
CA VAL A 206 6.21 -25.24 -4.88
C VAL A 206 4.81 -24.65 -4.98
N ARG A 207 4.39 -24.25 -6.19
CA ARG A 207 3.03 -23.74 -6.47
C ARG A 207 1.96 -24.75 -6.03
N ASN A 208 2.12 -26.02 -6.37
CA ASN A 208 1.18 -27.08 -5.99
C ASN A 208 1.16 -27.34 -4.49
N ALA A 209 2.26 -27.09 -3.78
CA ALA A 209 2.36 -27.31 -2.34
C ALA A 209 1.85 -26.12 -1.50
N THR A 210 1.96 -24.89 -2.00
CA THR A 210 1.77 -23.67 -1.19
C THR A 210 0.69 -22.72 -1.69
N SER A 211 0.18 -22.89 -2.91
CA SER A 211 -0.84 -22.00 -3.46
C SER A 211 -2.23 -22.58 -3.28
N PRO A 212 -3.12 -21.95 -2.48
CA PRO A 212 -4.54 -22.20 -2.59
C PRO A 212 -4.98 -21.77 -4.00
N VAL A 213 -5.86 -22.54 -4.66
CA VAL A 213 -6.39 -22.23 -5.99
C VAL A 213 -7.22 -20.95 -5.92
N PHE A 214 -6.56 -19.79 -6.03
CA PHE A 214 -7.19 -18.47 -6.13
C PHE A 214 -7.24 -17.96 -7.58
N MET A 215 -6.67 -18.70 -8.53
CA MET A 215 -6.69 -18.38 -9.96
C MET A 215 -7.25 -19.58 -10.72
N SER A 216 -8.48 -19.45 -11.22
CA SER A 216 -9.03 -20.38 -12.20
C SER A 216 -8.33 -20.13 -13.55
N VAL A 217 -7.64 -21.14 -14.06
CA VAL A 217 -7.23 -21.19 -15.47
C VAL A 217 -8.38 -21.76 -16.27
N ASP A 218 -8.58 -21.24 -17.47
CA ASP A 218 -9.50 -21.81 -18.45
C ASP A 218 -9.04 -23.26 -18.76
N PRO A 219 -9.89 -24.29 -18.56
CA PRO A 219 -9.52 -25.68 -18.81
C PRO A 219 -9.19 -25.97 -20.27
N GLU A 220 -9.66 -25.17 -21.22
CA GLU A 220 -9.35 -25.34 -22.64
C GLU A 220 -8.11 -24.58 -23.08
N ASN A 221 -7.69 -23.54 -22.33
CA ASN A 221 -6.52 -22.73 -22.67
C ASN A 221 -5.74 -22.28 -21.41
N PRO A 222 -4.79 -23.11 -20.93
CA PRO A 222 -4.07 -22.90 -19.66
C PRO A 222 -3.22 -21.63 -19.58
N GLU A 223 -3.02 -20.96 -20.73
CA GLU A 223 -2.25 -19.72 -20.84
C GLU A 223 -3.11 -18.47 -20.54
N ASN A 224 -4.44 -18.62 -20.50
CA ASN A 224 -5.37 -17.56 -20.10
C ASN A 224 -5.70 -17.67 -18.60
N VAL A 225 -5.22 -16.68 -17.83
CA VAL A 225 -5.54 -16.54 -16.41
C VAL A 225 -6.84 -15.74 -16.28
N LEU A 226 -7.90 -16.38 -15.81
CA LEU A 226 -9.13 -15.68 -15.43
C LEU A 226 -8.97 -15.15 -14.00
N LEU A 227 -8.85 -13.83 -13.86
CA LEU A 227 -8.93 -13.16 -12.57
C LEU A 227 -10.40 -13.03 -12.16
N GLY A 228 -10.89 -14.01 -11.40
CA GLY A 228 -12.22 -13.97 -10.80
C GLY A 228 -12.26 -14.70 -9.47
N LEU A 229 -12.61 -13.98 -8.40
CA LEU A 229 -13.25 -14.60 -7.24
C LEU A 229 -14.69 -14.92 -7.65
N SER A 230 -14.89 -16.04 -8.36
CA SER A 230 -16.22 -16.62 -8.51
C SER A 230 -16.50 -17.51 -7.30
N GLY A 231 -17.23 -16.96 -6.35
CA GLY A 231 -18.26 -17.71 -5.62
C GLY A 231 -19.59 -17.48 -6.30
#